data_AF-A0A936I6T8-F1
#
_entry.id   AF-A0A936I6T8-F1
#
_cell.length_a   1.000
_cell.length_b   1.000
_cell.length_c   1.000
_cell.angle_alpha   90.00
_cell.angle_beta   90.00
_cell.angle_gamma   90.00
#
_symmetry.space_group_name_H-M   'P 1'
#
loop_
_entity.id
_entity.type
_entity.pdbx_description
1 polymer ?
#
loop_
_entity_poly.entity_id
_entity_poly.type
_entity_poly.pdbx_seq_one_letter_code
_entity_poly.pdbx_strand_id
1 'polypeptide(L)'
;MQANKDYAEMTVEELRVEEKKTRNEQITAAVFIGFLIGVIVYGVATQGFGLLYSAISLGLIYLIHRNSNKSKQRMASIRSALDRKRSG
;
A
#
# COMPACT_ATOMS: atom_id res chain seq x y z
N MET A 1 7.55 9.29 6.28
CA MET A 1 8.97 8.94 6.13
C MET A 1 9.15 7.54 6.70
N GLN A 2 9.39 6.51 5.88
CA GLN A 2 9.88 5.22 6.39
C GLN A 2 11.33 5.11 5.96
N ALA A 3 12.18 5.01 6.98
CA ALA A 3 13.62 4.93 6.86
C ALA A 3 14.00 3.78 5.93
N ASN A 4 14.95 4.06 5.05
CA ASN A 4 15.65 3.09 4.22
C ASN A 4 16.24 2.00 5.14
N LYS A 5 15.53 0.89 5.32
CA LYS A 5 16.07 -0.30 5.97
C LYS A 5 16.96 -0.97 4.93
N ASP A 6 18.27 -0.88 5.13
CA ASP A 6 19.24 -1.42 4.18
C ASP A 6 19.26 -2.95 4.31
N TYR A 7 18.33 -3.60 3.62
CA TYR A 7 18.20 -5.06 3.57
C TYR A 7 19.45 -5.76 3.01
N ALA A 8 20.37 -5.00 2.40
CA ALA A 8 21.65 -5.48 1.90
C ALA A 8 22.67 -5.79 3.03
N GLU A 9 22.48 -5.23 4.22
CA GLU A 9 23.37 -5.42 5.37
C GLU A 9 22.83 -6.44 6.39
N MET A 10 21.59 -6.91 6.25
CA MET A 10 20.97 -7.83 7.21
C MET A 10 21.44 -9.28 6.99
N THR A 11 21.66 -9.99 8.10
CA THR A 11 22.02 -11.42 8.07
C THR A 11 20.82 -12.31 7.76
N VAL A 12 21.05 -13.53 7.27
CA VAL A 12 19.98 -14.45 6.82
C VAL A 12 18.91 -14.70 7.90
N GLU A 13 19.30 -14.71 9.16
CA GLU A 13 18.39 -14.91 10.29
C GLU A 13 17.53 -13.67 10.57
N GLU A 14 18.10 -12.47 10.43
CA GLU A 14 17.38 -11.20 10.55
C GLU A 14 16.37 -10.99 9.41
N LEU A 15 16.69 -11.44 8.19
CA LEU A 15 15.73 -11.41 7.06
C LEU A 15 14.49 -12.26 7.35
N ARG A 16 14.64 -13.43 7.98
CA ARG A 16 13.50 -14.32 8.30
C ARG A 16 12.61 -13.75 9.40
N VAL A 17 13.21 -13.07 10.38
CA VAL A 17 12.46 -12.36 11.43
C VAL A 17 11.69 -11.19 10.85
N GLU A 18 12.31 -10.41 9.96
CA GLU A 18 11.66 -9.31 9.25
C GLU A 18 10.52 -9.80 8.34
N GLU A 19 10.71 -10.92 7.63
CA GLU A 19 9.68 -11.54 6.79
C GLU A 19 8.43 -11.92 7.61
N LYS A 20 8.62 -12.55 8.77
CA LYS A 20 7.53 -12.88 9.69
C LYS A 20 6.88 -11.61 10.26
N LYS A 21 7.70 -10.60 10.54
CA LYS A 21 7.39 -9.17 10.74
C LYS A 21 6.30 -8.69 9.78
N THR A 22 6.72 -8.58 8.54
CA THR A 22 5.95 -8.06 7.42
C THR A 22 4.71 -8.91 7.14
N ARG A 23 4.79 -10.25 7.24
CA ARG A 23 3.63 -11.13 7.07
C ARG A 23 2.54 -10.85 8.10
N ASN A 24 2.91 -10.67 9.37
CA ASN A 24 1.94 -10.34 10.40
C ASN A 24 1.33 -8.95 10.17
N GLU A 25 2.13 -7.96 9.77
CA GLU A 25 1.63 -6.63 9.39
C GLU A 25 0.65 -6.70 8.21
N GLN A 26 0.93 -7.53 7.20
CA GLN A 26 0.03 -7.77 6.07
C GLN A 26 -1.30 -8.40 6.52
N ILE A 27 -1.26 -9.38 7.42
CA ILE A 27 -2.47 -10.00 7.98
C ILE A 27 -3.28 -8.98 8.76
N THR A 28 -2.64 -8.21 9.64
CA THR A 28 -3.29 -7.14 10.39
C THR A 28 -3.93 -6.12 9.45
N ALA A 29 -3.21 -5.69 8.40
CA ALA A 29 -3.76 -4.79 7.38
C ALA A 29 -4.96 -5.41 6.64
N ALA A 30 -4.89 -6.68 6.26
CA ALA A 30 -5.99 -7.39 5.61
C ALA A 30 -7.24 -7.47 6.50
N VAL A 31 -7.06 -7.72 7.80
CA VAL A 31 -8.16 -7.70 8.78
C VAL A 31 -8.79 -6.31 8.88
N PHE A 32 -7.98 -5.25 8.98
CA PHE A 32 -8.50 -3.88 8.99
C PHE A 32 -9.24 -3.53 7.70
N ILE A 33 -8.74 -3.96 6.54
CA ILE A 33 -9.41 -3.76 5.25
C ILE A 33 -10.76 -4.50 5.23
N GLY A 34 -10.79 -5.76 5.68
CA GLY A 34 -12.04 -6.54 5.78
C GLY A 34 -13.06 -5.89 6.72
N PHE A 35 -12.60 -5.37 7.86
CA PHE A 35 -13.44 -4.61 8.80
C PHE A 35 -14.04 -3.35 8.15
N LEU A 36 -13.22 -2.56 7.44
CA LEU A 36 -13.68 -1.36 6.74
C LEU A 36 -14.70 -1.69 5.64
N ILE A 37 -14.49 -2.78 4.88
CA ILE A 37 -15.47 -3.26 3.90
C ILE A 37 -16.78 -3.63 4.60
N GLY A 38 -16.71 -4.32 5.74
CA GLY A 38 -17.89 -4.64 6.55
C GLY A 38 -18.66 -3.40 6.98
N VAL A 39 -17.97 -2.35 7.43
CA VAL A 39 -18.59 -1.06 7.79
C VAL A 39 -19.26 -0.40 6.57
N ILE A 40 -18.64 -0.46 5.39
CA ILE A 40 -19.22 0.07 4.16
C ILE A 40 -20.51 -0.70 3.79
N VAL A 41 -20.48 -2.04 3.84
CA VAL A 41 -21.65 -2.88 3.51
C VAL A 41 -22.78 -2.66 4.51
N TYR A 42 -22.47 -2.68 5.82
CA TYR A 42 -23.44 -2.37 6.88
C TYR A 42 -24.05 -0.98 6.68
N GLY A 43 -23.21 -0.04 6.27
CA GLY A 43 -23.59 1.30 5.94
C GLY A 43 -24.57 1.47 4.79
N VAL A 44 -24.27 0.84 3.67
CA VAL A 44 -25.14 0.80 2.49
C VAL A 44 -26.47 0.13 2.84
N ALA A 45 -26.44 -0.95 3.63
CA ALA A 45 -27.63 -1.67 4.08
C ALA A 45 -28.53 -0.86 5.04
N THR A 46 -27.96 0.04 5.84
CA THR A 46 -28.68 0.87 6.82
C THR A 46 -29.18 2.21 6.25
N GLN A 47 -29.06 2.45 4.94
CA GLN A 47 -29.46 3.70 4.25
C GLN A 47 -28.83 5.01 4.80
N GLY A 48 -27.80 4.94 5.65
CA GLY A 48 -27.04 6.12 6.12
C GLY A 48 -25.97 6.64 5.14
N PHE A 49 -25.76 5.95 4.02
CA PHE A 49 -24.63 6.11 3.09
C PHE A 49 -25.05 6.88 1.82
N GLY A 50 -25.47 8.13 2.01
CA GLY A 50 -25.95 9.00 0.93
C GLY A 50 -24.86 9.51 -0.02
N LEU A 51 -25.31 10.19 -1.08
CA LEU A 51 -24.54 10.81 -2.20
C LEU A 51 -23.25 11.56 -1.79
N LEU A 52 -23.19 12.07 -0.55
CA LEU A 52 -22.02 12.74 0.01
C LEU A 52 -20.80 11.82 0.09
N TYR A 53 -20.97 10.56 0.53
CA TYR A 53 -19.88 9.60 0.57
C TYR A 53 -19.48 9.14 -0.83
N SER A 54 -20.44 8.93 -1.73
CA SER A 54 -20.18 8.62 -3.15
C SER A 54 -19.35 9.71 -3.83
N ALA A 55 -19.63 10.98 -3.55
CA ALA A 55 -18.87 12.12 -4.06
C ALA A 55 -17.45 12.20 -3.44
N ILE A 56 -17.30 11.92 -2.14
CA ILE A 56 -16.00 11.84 -1.47
C ILE A 56 -15.17 10.68 -2.05
N SER A 57 -15.77 9.51 -2.28
CA SER A 57 -15.11 8.35 -2.88
C SER A 57 -14.63 8.64 -4.30
N LEU A 58 -15.45 9.30 -5.13
CA LEU A 58 -15.06 9.75 -6.46
C LEU A 58 -13.94 10.79 -6.42
N GLY A 59 -13.99 11.72 -5.46
CA GLY A 59 -12.92 12.69 -5.22
C GLY A 59 -11.59 12.03 -4.82
N LEU A 60 -11.63 11.00 -3.97
CA LEU A 60 -10.46 10.23 -3.57
C LEU A 60 -9.84 9.46 -4.75
N ILE A 61 -10.67 8.81 -5.56
CA ILE A 61 -10.21 8.08 -6.77
C ILE A 61 -9.48 9.05 -7.71
N TYR A 62 -10.01 10.25 -7.93
CA TYR A 62 -9.38 11.25 -8.76
C TYR A 62 -8.03 11.73 -8.20
N LEU A 63 -7.95 12.00 -6.89
CA LEU A 63 -6.72 12.42 -6.22
C LEU A 63 -5.64 11.32 -6.29
N ILE A 64 -6.03 10.07 -6.03
CA ILE A 64 -5.13 8.91 -6.07
C ILE A 64 -4.66 8.66 -7.50
N HIS A 65 -5.53 8.76 -8.50
CA HIS A 65 -5.14 8.57 -9.89
C HIS A 65 -4.09 9.60 -10.33
N ARG A 66 -4.25 10.88 -9.96
CA ARG A 66 -3.28 11.93 -10.27
C ARG A 66 -1.94 11.69 -9.58
N ASN A 67 -1.94 11.19 -8.35
CA ASN A 67 -0.71 10.87 -7.61
C ASN A 67 -0.03 9.58 -8.11
N SER A 68 -0.82 8.60 -8.57
CA SER A 68 -0.33 7.33 -9.13
C SER A 68 0.53 7.52 -10.38
N ASN A 69 0.23 8.52 -11.22
CA ASN A 69 1.09 8.88 -12.35
C ASN A 69 2.50 9.33 -11.92
N LYS A 70 2.63 10.02 -10.78
CA LYS A 70 3.96 10.33 -10.20
C LYS A 70 4.66 9.08 -9.64
N SER A 71 3.90 8.12 -9.10
CA SER A 71 4.43 6.86 -8.60
C SER A 71 4.97 5.96 -9.73
N LYS A 72 4.29 5.93 -10.89
CA LYS A 72 4.77 5.22 -12.09
C LYS A 72 6.11 5.76 -12.59
N GLN A 73 6.31 7.07 -12.55
CA GLN A 73 7.61 7.69 -12.88
C GLN A 73 8.70 7.30 -11.89
N ARG A 74 8.38 7.20 -10.60
CA ARG A 74 9.33 6.67 -9.59
C ARG A 74 9.69 5.20 -9.84
N MET A 75 8.72 4.34 -10.15
CA MET A 75 9.00 2.93 -10.49
C MET A 75 9.92 2.80 -11.71
N ALA A 76 9.74 3.64 -12.73
CA ALA A 76 10.63 3.65 -13.89
C ALA A 76 12.08 3.99 -13.49
N SER A 77 12.28 4.99 -12.63
CA SER A 77 13.62 5.36 -12.14
C SER A 77 14.30 4.28 -11.28
N ILE A 78 13.54 3.59 -10.43
CA ILE A 78 14.05 2.49 -9.59
C ILE A 78 14.48 1.31 -10.46
N ARG A 79 13.68 0.98 -11.49
CA ARG A 79 13.97 -0.12 -12.40
C ARG A 79 15.23 0.14 -13.24
N SER A 80 15.40 1.38 -13.73
CA SER A 80 16.64 1.77 -14.42
C SER A 80 17.88 1.73 -13.52
N ALA A 81 17.74 1.97 -12.21
CA ALA A 81 18.85 1.85 -11.26
C ALA A 81 19.21 0.39 -10.97
N LEU A 82 18.21 -0.51 -10.90
CA LEU A 82 18.41 -1.95 -10.68
C LEU A 82 19.15 -2.61 -11.84
N ASP A 83 18.77 -2.30 -13.07
CA ASP A 83 19.40 -2.87 -14.27
C ASP A 83 20.88 -2.48 -14.35
N ARG A 84 21.22 -1.23 -13.99
CA ARG A 84 22.60 -0.72 -14.01
C ARG A 84 23.53 -1.40 -13.00
N LYS A 85 22.99 -1.84 -11.85
CA LYS A 85 23.75 -2.59 -10.82
C LYS A 85 23.87 -4.09 -11.12
N ARG A 86 22.91 -4.66 -11.86
CA ARG A 86 22.92 -6.08 -12.26
C ARG A 86 23.91 -6.38 -13.39
N SER A 87 24.25 -5.35 -14.17
CA SER A 87 25.21 -5.42 -15.27
C SER A 87 26.67 -5.11 -14.85
N GLY A 88 26.96 -5.01 -13.55
CA GLY A 88 28.29 -4.70 -13.02
C GLY A 88 28.80 -5.78 -12.07
#